data_AF-A0A936FVK0-F1
#
_entry.id   AF-A0A936FVK0-F1
#
_cell.length_a   1.000
_cell.length_b   1.000
_cell.length_c   1.000
_cell.angle_alpha   90.00
_cell.angle_beta   90.00
_cell.angle_gamma   90.00
#
_symmetry.space_group_name_H-M   'P 1'
#
loop_
_entity.id
_entity.type
_entity.pdbx_description
1 polymer ?
#
loop_
_entity_poly.entity_id
_entity_poly.type
_entity_poly.pdbx_seq_one_letter_code
_entity_poly.pdbx_strand_id
1 'polypeptide(L)'
;MKTQTSVGKPSVFKVMVAPSGMLLLPVLQPLVSLFTLSRKLNAAERVAKFCLLVAQSRADNSLDAAWSLALLAEVLRCQGRFAEAEATAREAIAMYQQCDAELAQASAEKAEQKALTHELLGTILRDLGRYSEALKAGKKACEMAEQIQKDCATTNSPFILADCYYELSRTLNFTGQPDDAITLLHQALDLRGGTEEDAEGETGDVDGQSGASDAAKDKPATKE
;
A
#
# COMPACT_ATOMS: atom_id res chain seq x y z
N MET A 1 53.29 -14.46 -41.92
CA MET A 1 52.31 -13.39 -41.63
C MET A 1 51.32 -13.92 -40.61
N LYS A 2 51.30 -13.37 -39.39
CA LYS A 2 50.37 -13.77 -38.31
C LYS A 2 49.11 -12.90 -38.44
N THR A 3 47.97 -13.48 -38.76
CA THR A 3 46.67 -12.80 -38.69
C THR A 3 46.10 -12.99 -37.29
N GLN A 4 46.17 -11.92 -36.51
CA GLN A 4 45.61 -11.82 -35.17
C GLN A 4 44.16 -11.35 -35.31
N THR A 5 43.22 -12.29 -35.36
CA THR A 5 41.78 -11.97 -35.36
C THR A 5 41.35 -11.68 -33.93
N SER A 6 41.25 -10.38 -33.63
CA SER A 6 40.70 -9.82 -32.40
C SER A 6 39.28 -10.37 -32.15
N VAL A 7 39.15 -11.23 -31.15
CA VAL A 7 37.84 -11.64 -30.61
C VAL A 7 37.21 -10.41 -29.95
N GLY A 8 36.26 -9.80 -30.65
CA GLY A 8 35.46 -8.71 -30.11
C GLY A 8 34.73 -9.18 -28.85
N LYS A 9 35.00 -8.51 -27.73
CA LYS A 9 34.21 -8.65 -26.50
C LYS A 9 32.73 -8.44 -26.83
N PRO A 10 31.81 -9.29 -26.36
CA PRO A 10 30.40 -9.01 -26.54
C PRO A 10 30.04 -7.76 -25.74
N SER A 11 29.65 -6.71 -26.44
CA SER A 11 29.13 -5.47 -25.86
C SER A 11 27.87 -5.75 -25.05
N VAL A 12 28.04 -5.93 -23.74
CA VAL A 12 26.99 -5.94 -22.71
C VAL A 12 26.05 -4.72 -22.79
N PHE A 13 26.47 -3.65 -23.45
CA PHE A 13 25.70 -2.43 -23.64
C PHE A 13 24.53 -2.55 -24.63
N LYS A 14 24.47 -3.59 -25.48
CA LYS A 14 23.45 -3.68 -26.54
C LYS A 14 22.20 -4.50 -26.16
N VAL A 15 22.17 -5.10 -24.97
CA VAL A 15 20.99 -5.85 -24.47
C VAL A 15 20.04 -4.95 -23.66
N MET A 16 20.44 -3.72 -23.32
CA MET A 16 19.70 -2.84 -22.42
C MET A 16 18.84 -1.78 -23.14
N VAL A 17 18.38 -2.06 -24.36
CA VAL A 17 17.39 -1.23 -25.08
C VAL A 17 16.33 -2.15 -25.71
N ALA A 18 15.87 -3.14 -24.95
CA ALA A 18 14.69 -3.92 -25.32
C ALA A 18 13.45 -3.29 -24.65
N PRO A 19 12.26 -3.31 -25.30
CA PRO A 19 10.99 -2.93 -24.68
C PRO A 19 10.66 -3.75 -23.42
N SER A 20 11.39 -4.85 -23.18
CA SER A 20 11.28 -5.72 -22.01
C SER A 20 11.51 -5.01 -20.68
N GLY A 21 12.27 -3.90 -20.65
CA GLY A 21 12.44 -3.09 -19.43
C GLY A 21 11.20 -2.25 -19.07
N MET A 22 10.36 -1.92 -20.06
CA MET A 22 9.16 -1.09 -19.88
C MET A 22 8.05 -1.82 -19.10
N LEU A 23 8.05 -3.16 -19.11
CA LEU A 23 7.07 -4.01 -18.43
C LEU A 23 7.62 -4.67 -17.16
N LEU A 24 8.87 -4.40 -16.79
CA LEU A 24 9.52 -5.16 -15.73
C LEU A 24 9.18 -4.63 -14.33
N LEU A 25 9.11 -3.30 -14.15
CA LEU A 25 8.80 -2.69 -12.85
C LEU A 25 7.40 -3.08 -12.32
N PRO A 26 6.33 -3.09 -13.13
CA PRO A 26 5.00 -3.54 -12.67
C PRO A 26 4.97 -4.99 -12.16
N VAL A 27 5.91 -5.83 -12.58
CA VAL A 27 6.03 -7.22 -12.10
C VAL A 27 6.93 -7.32 -10.88
N LEU A 28 8.05 -6.60 -10.87
CA LEU A 28 9.04 -6.68 -9.81
C LEU A 28 8.62 -5.95 -8.54
N GLN A 29 7.92 -4.81 -8.65
CA GLN A 29 7.51 -4.01 -7.49
C GLN A 29 6.56 -4.79 -6.56
N PRO A 30 5.48 -5.44 -7.05
CA PRO A 30 4.67 -6.32 -6.19
C PRO A 30 5.44 -7.51 -5.62
N LEU A 31 6.44 -8.02 -6.36
CA LEU A 31 7.28 -9.13 -5.89
C LEU A 31 8.12 -8.74 -4.67
N VAL A 32 8.53 -7.47 -4.54
CA VAL A 32 9.18 -6.98 -3.31
C VAL A 32 8.24 -7.17 -2.12
N SER A 33 7.01 -6.69 -2.20
CA SER A 33 6.01 -6.81 -1.13
C SER A 33 5.75 -8.27 -0.77
N LEU A 34 5.63 -9.17 -1.75
CA LEU A 34 5.45 -10.60 -1.51
C LEU A 34 6.64 -11.22 -0.77
N PHE A 35 7.87 -10.86 -1.13
CA PHE A 35 9.05 -11.35 -0.41
C PHE A 35 9.16 -10.77 1.00
N THR A 36 8.78 -9.50 1.20
CA THR A 36 8.72 -8.85 2.51
C THR A 36 7.73 -9.56 3.43
N LEU A 37 6.50 -9.80 2.95
CA LEU A 37 5.46 -10.54 3.68
C LEU A 37 5.89 -11.99 3.99
N SER A 38 6.59 -12.63 3.05
CA SER A 38 7.16 -13.97 3.23
C SER A 38 8.40 -14.01 4.15
N ARG A 39 8.79 -12.88 4.76
CA ARG A 39 10.02 -12.71 5.56
C ARG A 39 11.31 -13.09 4.83
N LYS A 40 11.31 -13.13 3.49
CA LYS A 40 12.48 -13.37 2.66
C LYS A 40 13.23 -12.06 2.40
N LEU A 41 13.63 -11.39 3.47
CA LEU A 41 14.09 -9.98 3.43
C LEU A 41 15.34 -9.76 2.56
N ASN A 42 16.27 -10.73 2.53
CA ASN A 42 17.44 -10.65 1.65
C ASN A 42 17.06 -10.74 0.16
N ALA A 43 16.02 -11.50 -0.18
CA ALA A 43 15.51 -11.54 -1.55
C ALA A 43 14.75 -10.25 -1.89
N ALA A 44 13.92 -9.77 -0.96
CA ALA A 44 13.19 -8.52 -1.11
C ALA A 44 14.16 -7.34 -1.36
N GLU A 45 15.25 -7.23 -0.61
CA GLU A 45 16.24 -6.15 -0.77
C GLU A 45 16.93 -6.22 -2.14
N ARG A 46 17.29 -7.42 -2.60
CA ARG A 46 17.89 -7.59 -3.93
C ARG A 46 16.93 -7.16 -5.04
N VAL A 47 15.65 -7.54 -4.95
CA VAL A 47 14.65 -7.16 -5.94
C VAL A 47 14.38 -5.66 -5.88
N ALA A 48 14.26 -5.06 -4.69
CA ALA A 48 14.05 -3.62 -4.52
C ALA A 48 15.21 -2.79 -5.11
N LYS A 49 16.47 -3.18 -4.84
CA LYS A 49 17.65 -2.54 -5.45
C LYS A 49 17.68 -2.71 -6.98
N PHE A 50 17.21 -3.85 -7.48
CA PHE A 50 17.11 -4.08 -8.92
C PHE A 50 16.01 -3.21 -9.55
N CYS A 51 14.85 -3.05 -8.91
CA CYS A 51 13.82 -2.09 -9.33
C CYS A 51 14.38 -0.67 -9.43
N LEU A 52 15.11 -0.23 -8.40
CA LEU A 52 15.74 1.10 -8.39
C LEU A 52 16.71 1.28 -9.55
N LEU A 53 17.59 0.30 -9.79
CA LEU A 53 18.55 0.35 -10.90
C LEU A 53 17.83 0.43 -12.26
N VAL A 54 16.78 -0.37 -12.45
CA VAL A 54 16.00 -0.36 -13.69
C VAL A 54 15.29 0.98 -13.88
N ALA A 55 14.71 1.55 -12.83
CA ALA A 55 14.07 2.86 -12.89
C ALA A 55 15.07 3.99 -13.20
N GLN A 56 16.25 3.99 -12.56
CA GLN A 56 17.29 5.02 -12.75
C GLN A 56 17.98 4.94 -14.12
N SER A 57 18.02 3.77 -14.75
CA SER A 57 18.57 3.60 -16.10
C SER A 57 17.75 4.32 -17.18
N ARG A 58 16.59 4.87 -16.82
CA ARG A 58 15.65 5.56 -17.71
C ARG A 58 15.57 7.03 -17.32
N ALA A 59 15.74 7.92 -18.30
CA ALA A 59 15.76 9.37 -18.05
C ALA A 59 14.43 9.92 -17.50
N ASP A 60 13.30 9.26 -17.80
CA ASP A 60 11.95 9.79 -17.57
C ASP A 60 11.18 9.06 -16.44
N ASN A 61 11.81 8.14 -15.68
CA ASN A 61 11.12 7.29 -14.69
C ASN A 61 11.40 7.72 -13.23
N SER A 62 11.47 9.03 -12.99
CA SER A 62 11.67 9.64 -11.67
C SER A 62 10.67 9.13 -10.61
N LEU A 63 9.38 9.06 -10.96
CA LEU A 63 8.30 8.59 -10.08
C LEU A 63 8.39 7.09 -9.77
N ASP A 64 8.87 6.27 -10.71
CA ASP A 64 9.09 4.83 -10.47
C ASP A 64 10.32 4.58 -9.60
N ALA A 65 11.36 5.42 -9.75
CA ALA A 65 12.53 5.37 -8.89
C ALA A 65 12.15 5.75 -7.46
N ALA A 66 11.32 6.78 -7.28
CA ALA A 66 10.77 7.16 -5.98
C ALA A 66 9.98 6.01 -5.34
N TRP A 67 9.10 5.35 -6.09
CA TRP A 67 8.37 4.19 -5.55
C TRP A 67 9.29 3.01 -5.21
N SER A 68 10.30 2.76 -6.05
CA SER A 68 11.30 1.70 -5.79
C SER A 68 12.12 1.97 -4.53
N LEU A 69 12.44 3.24 -4.25
CA LEU A 69 13.05 3.66 -2.97
C LEU A 69 12.11 3.42 -1.79
N ALA A 70 10.83 3.76 -1.91
CA ALA A 70 9.84 3.50 -0.85
C ALA A 70 9.75 2.00 -0.51
N LEU A 71 9.71 1.14 -1.54
CA LEU A 71 9.74 -0.31 -1.35
C LEU A 71 11.03 -0.79 -0.68
N LEU A 72 12.19 -0.23 -1.06
CA LEU A 72 13.46 -0.52 -0.40
C LEU A 72 13.45 -0.09 1.07
N ALA A 73 12.91 1.10 1.37
CA ALA A 73 12.77 1.59 2.74
C ALA A 73 11.93 0.64 3.61
N GLU A 74 10.82 0.11 3.09
CA GLU A 74 9.99 -0.85 3.81
C GLU A 74 10.75 -2.16 4.08
N VAL A 75 11.53 -2.66 3.11
CA VAL A 75 12.39 -3.83 3.32
C VAL A 75 13.43 -3.57 4.41
N LEU A 76 14.10 -2.41 4.37
CA LEU A 76 15.11 -2.02 5.36
C LEU A 76 14.49 -1.91 6.76
N ARG A 77 13.28 -1.34 6.86
CA ARG A 77 12.51 -1.27 8.11
C ARG A 77 12.21 -2.67 8.64
N CYS A 78 11.71 -3.58 7.79
CA CYS A 78 11.46 -4.97 8.15
C CYS A 78 12.73 -5.73 8.59
N GLN A 79 13.91 -5.32 8.13
CA GLN A 79 15.21 -5.84 8.56
C GLN A 79 15.71 -5.22 9.89
N GLY A 80 15.00 -4.23 10.44
CA GLY A 80 15.42 -3.48 11.64
C GLY A 80 16.48 -2.39 11.36
N ARG A 81 16.78 -2.09 10.09
CA ARG A 81 17.74 -1.06 9.67
C ARG A 81 17.06 0.30 9.58
N PHE A 82 16.53 0.77 10.70
CA PHE A 82 15.61 1.92 10.74
C PHE A 82 16.22 3.24 10.24
N ALA A 83 17.49 3.52 10.56
CA ALA A 83 18.14 4.76 10.11
C ALA A 83 18.32 4.79 8.58
N GLU A 84 18.67 3.65 7.97
CA GLU A 84 18.77 3.52 6.52
C GLU A 84 17.39 3.57 5.86
N ALA A 85 16.38 2.95 6.48
CA ALA A 85 15.00 3.02 6.04
C ALA A 85 14.50 4.47 6.01
N GLU A 86 14.74 5.25 7.08
CA GLU A 86 14.35 6.65 7.14
C GLU A 86 15.02 7.48 6.05
N ALA A 87 16.34 7.33 5.89
CA ALA A 87 17.08 8.05 4.85
C ALA A 87 16.52 7.74 3.46
N THR A 88 16.25 6.46 3.18
CA THR A 88 15.70 5.99 1.90
C THR A 88 14.27 6.51 1.66
N ALA A 89 13.41 6.50 2.68
CA ALA A 89 12.04 7.03 2.58
C ALA A 89 12.03 8.56 2.34
N ARG A 90 12.93 9.29 3.00
CA ARG A 90 13.08 10.75 2.78
C ARG A 90 13.58 11.07 1.38
N GLU A 91 14.49 10.25 0.84
CA GLU A 91 14.94 10.37 -0.55
C GLU A 91 13.77 10.17 -1.53
N ALA A 92 12.95 9.13 -1.32
CA ALA A 92 11.75 8.89 -2.11
C ALA A 92 10.79 10.10 -2.10
N ILE A 93 10.52 10.66 -0.92
CA ILE A 93 9.65 11.85 -0.76
C ILE A 93 10.25 13.06 -1.49
N ALA A 94 11.56 13.29 -1.38
CA ALA A 94 12.22 14.39 -2.06
C ALA A 94 12.12 14.26 -3.59
N MET A 95 12.25 13.03 -4.12
CA MET A 95 12.04 12.77 -5.55
C MET A 95 10.59 13.05 -5.97
N TYR A 96 9.60 12.59 -5.20
CA TYR A 96 8.21 12.91 -5.49
C TYR A 96 7.93 14.42 -5.50
N GLN A 97 8.53 15.18 -4.58
CA GLN A 97 8.40 16.65 -4.53
C GLN A 97 9.02 17.34 -5.74
N GLN A 98 10.18 16.87 -6.22
CA GLN A 98 10.81 17.40 -7.43
C GLN A 98 9.95 17.16 -8.67
N CYS A 99 9.14 16.11 -8.65
CA CYS A 99 8.23 15.73 -9.73
C CYS A 99 6.78 16.16 -9.49
N ASP A 100 6.51 17.11 -8.59
CA ASP A 100 5.12 17.49 -8.27
C ASP A 100 4.31 17.97 -9.49
N ALA A 101 4.97 18.64 -10.46
CA ALA A 101 4.32 19.05 -11.71
C ALA A 101 3.96 17.85 -12.62
N GLU A 102 4.83 16.83 -12.66
CA GLU A 102 4.57 15.57 -13.37
C GLU A 102 3.49 14.77 -12.65
N LEU A 103 3.53 14.75 -11.31
CA LEU A 103 2.57 14.06 -10.46
C LEU A 103 1.16 14.63 -10.60
N ALA A 104 1.04 15.96 -10.75
CA ALA A 104 -0.24 16.63 -11.00
C ALA A 104 -0.88 16.23 -12.36
N GLN A 105 -0.07 15.74 -13.30
CA GLN A 105 -0.51 15.20 -14.59
C GLN A 105 -0.48 13.66 -14.63
N ALA A 106 0.01 13.00 -13.56
CA ALA A 106 0.18 11.57 -13.49
C ALA A 106 -1.14 10.87 -13.07
N SER A 107 -1.13 9.54 -13.15
CA SER A 107 -2.25 8.73 -12.67
C SER A 107 -2.45 8.87 -11.15
N ALA A 108 -3.68 8.65 -10.69
CA ALA A 108 -4.02 8.59 -9.27
C ALA A 108 -3.13 7.59 -8.50
N GLU A 109 -2.71 6.50 -9.14
CA GLU A 109 -1.76 5.52 -8.60
C GLU A 109 -0.43 6.17 -8.13
N LYS A 110 0.09 7.17 -8.85
CA LYS A 110 1.33 7.85 -8.44
C LYS A 110 1.13 8.73 -7.22
N ALA A 111 -0.02 9.39 -7.12
CA ALA A 111 -0.39 10.16 -5.95
C ALA A 111 -0.57 9.24 -4.73
N GLU A 112 -1.20 8.09 -4.91
CA GLU A 112 -1.34 7.02 -3.91
C GLU A 112 0.02 6.53 -3.41
N GLN A 113 0.96 6.23 -4.32
CA GLN A 113 2.33 5.81 -3.98
C GLN A 113 3.05 6.87 -3.13
N LYS A 114 2.87 8.16 -3.43
CA LYS A 114 3.43 9.24 -2.61
C LYS A 114 2.81 9.29 -1.21
N ALA A 115 1.49 9.12 -1.09
CA ALA A 115 0.80 9.07 0.20
C ALA A 115 1.29 7.88 1.05
N LEU A 116 1.39 6.69 0.46
CA LEU A 116 1.94 5.49 1.11
C LEU A 116 3.39 5.68 1.56
N THR A 117 4.19 6.42 0.79
CA THR A 117 5.58 6.74 1.19
C THR A 117 5.63 7.65 2.43
N HIS A 118 4.70 8.59 2.56
CA HIS A 118 4.57 9.42 3.76
C HIS A 118 4.08 8.63 4.97
N GLU A 119 3.15 7.69 4.78
CA GLU A 119 2.71 6.75 5.83
C GLU A 119 3.89 5.91 6.32
N LEU A 120 4.63 5.29 5.39
CA LEU A 120 5.83 4.50 5.68
C LEU A 120 6.85 5.30 6.51
N LEU A 121 7.11 6.56 6.15
CA LEU A 121 7.98 7.42 6.95
C LEU A 121 7.45 7.60 8.38
N GLY A 122 6.14 7.80 8.54
CA GLY A 122 5.49 7.85 9.86
C GLY A 122 5.69 6.57 10.67
N THR A 123 5.51 5.42 10.04
CA THR A 123 5.74 4.10 10.65
C THR A 123 7.21 3.90 11.04
N ILE A 124 8.18 4.26 10.19
CA ILE A 124 9.62 4.22 10.51
C ILE A 124 9.95 5.13 11.69
N LEU A 125 9.42 6.36 11.71
CA LEU A 125 9.67 7.33 12.78
C LEU A 125 9.09 6.85 14.12
N ARG A 126 7.93 6.18 14.09
CA ARG A 126 7.34 5.55 15.27
C ARG A 126 8.20 4.39 15.77
N ASP A 127 8.71 3.55 14.88
CA ASP A 127 9.62 2.44 15.22
C ASP A 127 10.92 2.98 15.86
N LEU A 128 11.35 4.20 15.49
CA LEU A 128 12.46 4.94 16.11
C LEU A 128 12.09 5.69 17.41
N GLY A 129 10.83 5.65 17.85
CA GLY A 129 10.35 6.38 19.03
C GLY A 129 10.18 7.90 18.83
N ARG A 130 10.30 8.41 17.60
CA ARG A 130 10.15 9.83 17.25
C ARG A 130 8.68 10.18 16.95
N TYR A 131 7.83 10.02 17.97
CA TYR A 131 6.38 10.09 17.81
C TYR A 131 5.84 11.43 17.29
N SER A 132 6.45 12.56 17.69
CA SER A 132 6.02 13.88 17.23
C SER A 132 6.23 14.08 15.72
N GLU A 133 7.29 13.51 15.17
CA GLU A 133 7.56 13.53 13.72
C GLU A 133 6.72 12.48 12.99
N ALA A 134 6.51 11.31 13.60
CA ALA A 134 5.61 10.28 13.08
C ALA A 134 4.19 10.83 12.90
N LEU A 135 3.66 11.58 13.88
CA LEU A 135 2.35 12.24 13.78
C LEU A 135 2.29 13.22 12.60
N LYS A 136 3.35 14.00 12.36
CA LYS A 136 3.40 14.93 11.23
C LYS A 136 3.37 14.19 9.89
N ALA A 137 4.15 13.11 9.77
CA ALA A 137 4.20 12.30 8.56
C ALA A 137 2.86 11.58 8.31
N GLY A 138 2.27 10.97 9.34
CA GLY A 138 0.97 10.29 9.26
C GLY A 138 -0.18 11.23 8.92
N LYS A 139 -0.24 12.42 9.54
CA LYS A 139 -1.22 13.46 9.15
C LYS A 139 -1.06 13.86 7.69
N LYS A 140 0.18 14.02 7.22
CA LYS A 140 0.43 14.36 5.82
C LYS A 140 -0.06 13.27 4.86
N ALA A 141 0.15 12.00 5.21
CA ALA A 141 -0.37 10.88 4.43
C ALA A 141 -1.90 10.88 4.37
N CYS A 142 -2.58 11.11 5.50
CA CYS A 142 -4.04 11.20 5.56
C CYS A 142 -4.57 12.36 4.70
N GLU A 143 -4.01 13.56 4.83
CA GLU A 143 -4.39 14.73 4.00
C GLU A 143 -4.30 14.42 2.51
N MET A 144 -3.24 13.72 2.09
CA MET A 144 -3.05 13.33 0.70
C MET A 144 -4.06 12.28 0.25
N ALA A 145 -4.28 11.24 1.07
CA ALA A 145 -5.24 10.17 0.76
C ALA A 145 -6.69 10.71 0.69
N GLU A 146 -7.07 11.64 1.57
CA GLU A 146 -8.35 12.35 1.51
C GLU A 146 -8.49 13.16 0.22
N GLN A 147 -7.41 13.85 -0.20
CA GLN A 147 -7.44 14.65 -1.42
C GLN A 147 -7.56 13.76 -2.67
N ILE A 148 -6.85 12.62 -2.71
CA ILE A 148 -6.98 11.63 -3.79
C ILE A 148 -8.41 11.12 -3.88
N GLN A 149 -9.06 10.82 -2.75
CA GLN A 149 -10.43 10.34 -2.73
C GLN A 149 -11.43 11.38 -3.25
N LYS A 150 -11.19 12.66 -2.99
CA LYS A 150 -12.03 13.78 -3.47
C LYS A 150 -11.83 14.05 -4.97
N ASP A 151 -10.58 14.05 -5.44
CA ASP A 151 -10.24 14.49 -6.79
C ASP A 151 -10.37 13.37 -7.83
N CYS A 152 -10.03 12.14 -7.46
CA CYS A 152 -10.03 11.00 -8.37
C CYS A 152 -10.18 9.70 -7.57
N ALA A 153 -11.41 9.40 -7.15
CA ALA A 153 -11.72 8.16 -6.43
C ALA A 153 -11.37 6.93 -7.29
N THR A 154 -10.28 6.26 -6.95
CA THR A 154 -9.95 4.92 -7.45
C THR A 154 -10.59 3.87 -6.55
N THR A 155 -10.65 2.62 -7.01
CA THR A 155 -11.05 1.48 -6.17
C THR A 155 -10.17 1.32 -4.91
N ASN A 156 -8.91 1.76 -4.96
CA ASN A 156 -7.95 1.61 -3.85
C ASN A 156 -7.94 2.78 -2.88
N SER A 157 -8.42 3.96 -3.30
CA SER A 157 -8.35 5.19 -2.51
C SER A 157 -8.98 5.08 -1.10
N PRO A 158 -10.16 4.45 -0.90
CA PRO A 158 -10.72 4.25 0.43
C PRO A 158 -9.85 3.36 1.34
N PHE A 159 -9.23 2.32 0.78
CA PHE A 159 -8.36 1.40 1.53
C PHE A 159 -7.08 2.09 1.98
N ILE A 160 -6.49 2.92 1.12
CA ILE A 160 -5.28 3.69 1.46
C ILE A 160 -5.57 4.71 2.56
N LEU A 161 -6.72 5.40 2.49
CA LEU A 161 -7.11 6.33 3.54
C LEU A 161 -7.35 5.59 4.87
N ALA A 162 -8.00 4.42 4.83
CA ALA A 162 -8.20 3.58 6.01
C ALA A 162 -6.88 3.10 6.62
N ASP A 163 -5.89 2.70 5.81
CA ASP A 163 -4.54 2.35 6.28
C ASP A 163 -3.83 3.55 6.92
N CYS A 164 -3.94 4.74 6.32
CA CYS A 164 -3.37 5.97 6.87
C CYS A 164 -3.97 6.32 8.24
N TYR A 165 -5.29 6.23 8.38
CA TYR A 165 -5.97 6.44 9.67
C TYR A 165 -5.57 5.38 10.71
N TYR A 166 -5.47 4.11 10.31
CA TYR A 166 -5.00 3.05 11.20
C TYR A 166 -3.59 3.35 11.72
N GLU A 167 -2.64 3.70 10.85
CA GLU A 167 -1.25 3.94 11.24
C GLU A 167 -1.08 5.24 12.06
N LEU A 168 -1.88 6.26 11.76
CA LEU A 168 -1.94 7.48 12.57
C LEU A 168 -2.53 7.20 13.97
N SER A 169 -3.60 6.40 14.07
CA SER A 169 -4.22 6.02 15.35
C SER A 169 -3.24 5.31 16.28
N ARG A 170 -2.42 4.39 15.73
CA ARG A 170 -1.36 3.71 16.49
C ARG A 170 -0.37 4.71 17.06
N THR A 171 -0.01 5.72 16.29
CA THR A 171 0.91 6.77 16.73
C THR A 171 0.29 7.64 17.82
N LEU A 172 -0.99 8.02 17.68
CA LEU A 172 -1.76 8.77 18.70
C LEU A 172 -1.88 8.02 20.02
N ASN A 173 -2.04 6.69 19.97
CA ASN A 173 -2.08 5.85 21.16
C ASN A 173 -0.73 5.92 21.93
N PHE A 174 0.40 5.89 21.23
CA PHE A 174 1.72 6.05 21.87
C PHE A 174 1.95 7.46 22.44
N THR A 175 1.28 8.48 21.93
CA THR A 175 1.38 9.86 22.45
C THR A 175 0.34 10.19 23.54
N GLY A 176 -0.45 9.21 23.98
CA GLY A 176 -1.44 9.40 25.05
C GLY A 176 -2.72 10.10 24.60
N GLN A 177 -3.08 9.98 23.32
CA GLN A 177 -4.32 10.52 22.74
C GLN A 177 -5.26 9.40 22.26
N PRO A 178 -5.76 8.54 23.17
CA PRO A 178 -6.55 7.36 22.80
C PRO A 178 -7.92 7.72 22.20
N ASP A 179 -8.55 8.82 22.61
CA ASP A 179 -9.86 9.22 22.09
C ASP A 179 -9.79 9.62 20.60
N ASP A 180 -8.76 10.39 20.24
CA ASP A 180 -8.46 10.73 18.85
C ASP A 180 -8.12 9.46 18.04
N ALA A 181 -7.38 8.52 18.63
CA ALA A 181 -7.05 7.25 18.00
C ALA A 181 -8.30 6.39 17.72
N ILE A 182 -9.24 6.30 18.66
CA ILE A 182 -10.50 5.57 18.50
C ILE A 182 -11.34 6.19 17.39
N THR A 183 -11.40 7.53 17.34
CA THR A 183 -12.12 8.24 16.28
C THR A 183 -11.55 7.91 14.90
N LEU A 184 -10.22 7.93 14.74
CA LEU A 184 -9.59 7.52 13.48
C LEU A 184 -9.84 6.05 13.13
N LEU A 185 -9.86 5.16 14.13
CA LEU A 185 -10.16 3.74 13.90
C LEU A 185 -11.60 3.53 13.43
N HIS A 186 -12.57 4.27 13.97
CA HIS A 186 -13.95 4.23 13.48
C HIS A 186 -14.02 4.73 12.03
N GLN A 187 -13.36 5.84 11.70
CA GLN A 187 -13.30 6.33 10.31
C GLN A 187 -12.64 5.32 9.37
N ALA A 188 -11.59 4.63 9.81
CA ALA A 188 -10.95 3.57 9.03
C ALA A 188 -11.88 2.36 8.82
N LEU A 189 -12.71 2.01 9.80
CA LEU A 189 -13.70 0.94 9.69
C LEU A 189 -14.83 1.34 8.75
N ASP A 190 -15.36 2.56 8.85
CA ASP A 190 -16.41 3.06 7.97
C ASP A 190 -15.97 3.02 6.51
N LEU A 191 -14.71 3.38 6.23
CA LEU A 191 -14.12 3.31 4.89
C LEU A 191 -13.93 1.87 4.38
N ARG A 192 -13.82 0.86 5.26
CA ARG A 192 -13.68 -0.56 4.90
C ARG A 192 -14.99 -1.33 4.88
N GLY A 193 -15.96 -0.95 5.71
CA GLY A 193 -17.26 -1.59 5.89
C GLY A 193 -18.40 -0.89 5.13
N GLY A 194 -18.17 0.32 4.62
CA GLY A 194 -19.10 1.08 3.79
C GLY A 194 -19.29 0.53 2.38
N THR A 195 -19.73 -0.74 2.29
CA THR A 195 -20.44 -1.37 1.16
C THR A 195 -21.31 -2.57 1.62
N GLU A 196 -21.28 -3.01 2.88
CA GLU A 196 -22.11 -4.15 3.32
C GLU A 196 -23.56 -3.74 3.67
N GLU A 197 -23.81 -2.50 4.11
CA GLU A 197 -25.19 -2.02 4.34
C GLU A 197 -26.00 -1.85 3.04
N ASP A 198 -25.34 -1.68 1.88
CA ASP A 198 -26.02 -1.59 0.58
C ASP A 198 -26.29 -2.97 -0.08
N ALA A 199 -25.73 -4.06 0.47
CA ALA A 199 -25.88 -5.42 -0.07
C ALA A 199 -27.00 -6.23 0.62
N GLU A 200 -27.52 -5.77 1.76
CA GLU A 200 -28.65 -6.42 2.46
C GLU A 200 -30.04 -5.85 2.04
N GLY A 201 -30.09 -4.92 1.07
CA GLY A 201 -31.33 -4.34 0.54
C GLY A 201 -32.00 -5.13 -0.61
N GLU A 202 -31.33 -6.14 -1.18
CA GLU A 202 -31.87 -6.98 -2.26
C GLU A 202 -31.98 -8.47 -1.86
N THR A 203 -32.54 -8.78 -0.69
CA THR A 203 -33.20 -10.09 -0.53
C THR A 203 -34.67 -9.92 -0.86
N GLY A 204 -34.99 -10.24 -2.10
CA GLY A 204 -36.32 -10.18 -2.65
C GLY A 204 -37.37 -10.92 -1.82
N ASP A 205 -38.58 -10.42 -1.96
CA ASP A 205 -39.83 -11.07 -1.62
C ASP A 205 -39.76 -12.59 -1.85
N VAL A 206 -39.82 -13.35 -0.76
CA VAL A 206 -40.34 -14.71 -0.78
C VAL A 206 -41.54 -14.74 0.14
N ASP A 207 -42.65 -14.22 -0.41
CA ASP A 207 -43.99 -14.46 0.09
C ASP A 207 -44.30 -15.96 -0.16
N GLY A 208 -43.84 -16.79 0.76
CA GLY A 208 -43.97 -18.25 0.74
C GLY A 208 -44.87 -18.70 1.88
N GLN A 209 -46.16 -18.73 1.62
CA GLN A 209 -47.19 -19.33 2.48
C GLN A 209 -46.74 -20.71 3.01
N SER A 210 -46.64 -20.84 4.34
CA SER A 210 -46.74 -22.14 5.01
C SER A 210 -47.70 -22.04 6.19
N GLY A 211 -48.99 -22.00 5.88
CA GLY A 211 -50.06 -22.18 6.84
C GLY A 211 -50.08 -23.63 7.35
N ALA A 212 -49.93 -23.76 8.67
CA ALA A 212 -50.47 -24.78 9.56
C ALA A 212 -50.74 -26.19 9.00
N SER A 213 -49.92 -27.18 9.43
CA SER A 213 -50.39 -28.56 9.56
C SER A 213 -50.64 -28.87 11.03
N ASP A 214 -51.90 -29.14 11.36
CA ASP A 214 -52.40 -29.59 12.65
C ASP A 214 -51.65 -30.81 13.19
N ALA A 215 -51.12 -30.69 14.40
CA ALA A 215 -50.62 -31.82 15.19
C ALA A 215 -51.36 -31.89 16.53
N ALA A 216 -52.35 -32.79 16.54
CA ALA A 216 -52.80 -33.65 17.63
C ALA A 216 -52.50 -33.23 19.09
N LYS A 217 -53.56 -32.86 19.81
CA LYS A 217 -53.68 -33.14 21.25
C LYS A 217 -54.74 -34.22 21.43
N ASP A 218 -54.28 -35.45 21.58
CA ASP A 218 -55.08 -36.55 22.12
C ASP A 218 -54.44 -36.97 23.45
N LYS A 219 -55.20 -36.82 24.55
CA LYS A 219 -54.93 -37.48 25.82
C LYS A 219 -56.27 -37.78 26.52
N PRO A 220 -56.39 -38.94 27.20
CA PRO A 220 -57.66 -39.56 27.53
C PRO A 220 -58.14 -39.18 28.94
N ALA A 221 -59.46 -39.27 29.16
CA ALA A 221 -60.03 -39.45 30.49
C ALA A 221 -61.39 -40.17 30.41
N THR A 222 -61.38 -41.42 30.86
CA THR A 222 -62.53 -42.21 31.31
C THR A 222 -62.87 -41.89 32.77
N LYS A 223 -64.15 -42.13 33.14
CA LYS A 223 -64.83 -42.06 34.46
C LYS A 223 -65.42 -40.67 34.78
N GLU A 224 -66.71 -40.50 35.09
CA GLU A 224 -67.85 -41.37 35.48
C GLU A 224 -69.13 -40.86 34.81
#